data_AF-A0A158L1V2-F1
#
_entry.id   AF-A0A158L1V2-F1
#
_cell.length_a   1.000
_cell.length_b   1.000
_cell.length_c   1.000
_cell.angle_alpha   90.00
_cell.angle_beta   90.00
_cell.angle_gamma   90.00
#
_symmetry.space_group_name_H-M   'P 1'
#
loop_
_entity.id
_entity.type
_entity.pdbx_description
1 polymer ?
#
loop_
_entity_poly.entity_id
_entity_poly.type
_entity_poly.pdbx_seq_one_letter_code
_entity_poly.pdbx_strand_id
1 'polypeptide(L)' 'MGTRLDPYIHEHDTAEEAEAFDRALRERVERAMNSTKPGVPHEQVMKEARALLNAQRAKKAGKRD' A
#
# COMPACT_ATOMS: atom_id res chain seq x y z
N MET A 1 -10.51 -21.44 -10.42
CA MET A 1 -11.47 -20.38 -10.10
C MET A 1 -11.97 -20.68 -8.70
N GLY A 2 -11.71 -19.77 -7.77
CA GLY A 2 -12.14 -19.90 -6.39
C GLY A 2 -13.64 -19.68 -6.21
N THR A 3 -14.11 -19.79 -4.98
CA THR A 3 -15.49 -19.51 -4.59
C THR A 3 -15.79 -18.04 -4.81
N ARG A 4 -16.61 -17.72 -5.82
CA ARG A 4 -16.94 -16.33 -6.16
C ARG A 4 -17.73 -15.65 -5.05
N LEU A 5 -17.28 -14.48 -4.63
CA LEU A 5 -17.93 -13.65 -3.62
C LEU A 5 -18.85 -12.61 -4.25
N ASP A 6 -19.82 -12.11 -3.46
CA ASP A 6 -20.69 -11.01 -3.84
C ASP A 6 -19.90 -9.68 -3.84
N PRO A 7 -19.79 -8.98 -4.98
CA PRO A 7 -19.05 -7.73 -5.08
C PRO A 7 -19.67 -6.56 -4.29
N TYR A 8 -20.93 -6.66 -3.84
CA TYR A 8 -21.54 -5.65 -2.98
C TYR A 8 -21.17 -5.82 -1.51
N ILE A 9 -20.70 -7.00 -1.11
CA ILE A 9 -20.34 -7.33 0.27
C ILE A 9 -18.82 -7.40 0.43
N HIS A 10 -18.12 -7.89 -0.59
CA HIS A 10 -16.70 -8.17 -0.54
C HIS A 10 -15.94 -7.41 -1.63
N GLU A 11 -14.76 -6.89 -1.27
CA GLU A 11 -13.86 -6.19 -2.20
C GLU A 11 -13.07 -7.13 -3.12
N HIS A 12 -12.94 -8.40 -2.73
CA HIS A 12 -12.26 -9.44 -3.50
C HIS A 12 -13.25 -10.29 -4.30
N ASP A 13 -12.81 -10.76 -5.47
CA ASP A 13 -13.65 -11.54 -6.38
C ASP A 13 -13.90 -12.97 -5.89
N THR A 14 -12.99 -13.53 -5.08
CA THR A 14 -13.06 -14.91 -4.58
C THR A 14 -12.65 -15.04 -3.11
N ALA A 15 -13.19 -16.03 -2.42
CA ALA A 15 -12.87 -16.33 -1.02
C ALA A 15 -11.38 -16.61 -0.81
N GLU A 16 -10.78 -17.34 -1.73
CA GLU A 16 -9.38 -17.76 -1.70
C GLU A 16 -8.44 -16.56 -1.88
N GLU A 17 -8.82 -15.59 -2.72
CA GLU A 17 -8.10 -14.32 -2.84
C GLU A 17 -8.18 -13.51 -1.54
N ALA A 18 -9.39 -13.38 -0.97
CA ALA A 18 -9.59 -12.68 0.29
C ALA A 18 -8.75 -13.30 1.42
N GLU A 19 -8.77 -14.63 1.55
CA GLU A 19 -7.97 -15.34 2.55
C GLU A 19 -6.45 -15.17 2.32
N ALA A 20 -6.01 -15.19 1.05
CA ALA A 20 -4.61 -14.96 0.72
C ALA A 20 -4.17 -13.53 1.07
N PHE A 21 -5.01 -12.54 0.79
CA PHE A 21 -4.78 -11.14 1.17
C PHE A 21 -4.73 -10.99 2.69
N ASP A 22 -5.68 -11.56 3.41
CA ASP A 22 -5.75 -11.51 4.87
C ASP A 22 -4.49 -12.07 5.54
N ARG A 23 -4.01 -13.24 5.09
CA ARG A 23 -2.76 -13.82 5.61
C ARG A 23 -1.57 -12.89 5.37
N ALA A 24 -1.41 -12.39 4.14
CA ALA A 24 -0.31 -11.50 3.80
C ALA A 24 -0.37 -10.16 4.56
N LEU A 25 -1.58 -9.63 4.77
CA LEU A 25 -1.80 -8.42 5.55
C LEU A 25 -1.42 -8.62 7.02
N ARG A 26 -1.88 -9.71 7.64
CA ARG A 26 -1.53 -10.05 9.03
C ARG A 26 -0.02 -10.20 9.21
N GLU A 27 0.65 -10.92 8.33
CA GLU A 27 2.12 -11.03 8.36
C GLU A 27 2.81 -9.67 8.22
N ARG A 28 2.31 -8.78 7.36
CA ARG A 28 2.85 -7.43 7.19
C ARG A 28 2.64 -6.58 8.44
N VAL A 29 1.47 -6.66 9.06
CA VAL A 29 1.14 -5.94 10.30
C VAL A 29 2.02 -6.43 11.45
N GLU A 30 2.17 -7.75 11.62
CA GLU A 30 3.05 -8.33 12.64
C GLU A 30 4.49 -7.87 12.49
N ARG A 31 5.04 -7.85 11.26
CA ARG A 31 6.38 -7.32 11.03
C ARG A 31 6.49 -5.82 11.36
N ALA A 32 5.45 -5.04 11.14
CA ALA A 32 5.44 -3.62 11.46
C ALA A 32 5.34 -3.37 12.97
N MET A 33 4.47 -4.12 13.66
CA MET A 33 4.28 -4.07 15.12
C MET A 33 5.55 -4.48 15.87
N ASN A 34 6.26 -5.49 15.37
CA ASN A 34 7.52 -5.95 15.94
C ASN A 34 8.75 -5.11 15.50
N SER A 35 8.55 -4.03 14.75
CA SER A 35 9.65 -3.17 14.32
C SER A 35 10.15 -2.29 15.46
N THR A 36 11.47 -2.25 15.66
CA THR A 36 12.12 -1.34 16.62
C THR A 36 12.42 0.05 16.06
N LYS A 37 11.98 0.32 14.82
CA LYS A 37 12.17 1.61 14.18
C LYS A 37 11.34 2.68 14.89
N PRO A 38 11.87 3.90 15.10
CA PRO A 38 11.09 4.97 15.67
C PRO A 38 9.94 5.35 14.74
N GLY A 39 8.82 5.80 15.32
CA GLY A 39 7.73 6.40 14.57
C GLY A 39 8.20 7.66 13.82
N VAL A 40 7.60 7.93 12.66
CA VAL A 40 7.91 9.13 11.87
C VAL A 40 6.82 10.18 12.11
N PRO A 41 7.17 11.43 12.44
CA PRO A 41 6.19 12.52 12.56
C PRO A 41 5.39 12.71 11.27
N HIS A 42 4.09 13.01 11.39
CA HIS A 42 3.22 13.21 10.23
C HIS A 42 3.76 14.24 9.23
N GLU A 43 4.24 15.38 9.73
CA GLU A 43 4.79 16.45 8.88
C GLU A 43 6.00 15.96 8.04
N GLN A 44 6.86 15.15 8.64
CA GLN A 44 8.00 14.56 7.95
C GLN A 44 7.54 13.61 6.83
N VAL A 45 6.58 12.73 7.10
CA VAL A 45 6.00 11.83 6.07
C VAL A 45 5.45 12.64 4.89
N MET A 46 4.69 13.70 5.17
CA MET A 46 4.11 14.54 4.12
C MET A 46 5.16 15.29 3.31
N LYS A 47 6.21 15.79 3.96
CA LYS A 47 7.34 16.45 3.29
C LYS A 47 8.06 15.49 2.34
N GLU A 48 8.37 14.28 2.80
CA GLU A 48 9.05 13.25 2.00
C GLU A 48 8.17 12.82 0.81
N ALA A 49 6.88 12.57 1.04
CA ALA A 49 5.93 12.22 -0.02
C ALA A 49 5.85 13.33 -1.09
N ARG A 50 5.79 14.60 -0.68
CA ARG A 50 5.75 15.74 -1.62
C ARG A 50 7.03 15.84 -2.44
N ALA A 51 8.19 15.63 -1.81
CA ALA A 51 9.47 15.64 -2.50
C ALA A 51 9.55 14.54 -3.58
N LEU A 52 9.10 13.33 -3.25
CA LEU A 52 9.03 12.22 -4.22
C LEU A 52 8.13 12.55 -5.41
N LEU A 53 6.94 13.10 -5.17
CA LEU A 53 6.02 13.50 -6.24
C LEU A 53 6.61 14.58 -7.15
N ASN A 54 7.27 15.59 -6.57
CA ASN A 54 7.91 16.65 -7.33
C ASN A 54 9.06 16.11 -8.21
N ALA A 55 9.88 15.22 -7.67
CA ALA A 55 10.96 14.58 -8.42
C ALA A 55 10.41 13.77 -9.61
N GLN A 56 9.32 13.03 -9.42
CA GLN A 56 8.69 12.27 -10.50
C GLN A 56 8.06 13.18 -11.57
N ARG A 57 7.50 14.33 -11.18
CA ARG A 57 6.97 15.34 -12.13
C ARG A 57 8.08 15.96 -12.97
N ALA A 58 9.20 16.35 -12.34
CA ALA A 58 10.35 16.92 -13.05
C ALA A 58 10.91 15.93 -14.08
N LYS A 59 11.05 14.65 -13.71
CA LYS A 59 11.47 13.59 -14.65
C LYS A 59 10.52 13.42 -15.83
N LYS A 60 9.20 13.54 -15.60
CA LYS A 60 8.21 13.44 -16.69
C LYS A 60 8.22 14.68 -17.58
N ALA A 61 8.48 15.87 -17.03
CA ALA A 61 8.58 17.10 -17.81
C ALA A 61 9.80 17.07 -18.73
N GLY A 62 10.99 16.77 -18.21
CA GLY A 62 12.22 16.65 -19.02
C GLY A 62 12.28 15.44 -19.96
N LYS A 63 11.23 14.62 -20.03
CA LYS A 63 11.07 13.52 -20.99
C LYS A 63 10.10 13.87 -22.13
N ARG A 64 9.47 15.03 -22.06
CA ARG A 64 8.52 15.56 -23.07
C ARG A 64 9.14 16.64 -23.96
N ASP A 65 10.36 17.06 -23.64
CA ASP A 65 11.26 17.88 -24.47
C ASP A 65 12.24 16.98 -25.22
#